data_AF-A0A7K1EMK9-F1
#
_entry.id   AF-A0A7K1EMK9-F1
#
_cell.length_a   1.000
_cell.length_b   1.000
_cell.length_c   1.000
_cell.angle_alpha   90.00
_cell.angle_beta   90.00
_cell.angle_gamma   90.00
#
_symmetry.space_group_name_H-M   'P 1'
#
loop_
_entity.id
_entity.type
_entity.pdbx_description
1 polymer ?
#
loop_
_entity_poly.entity_id
_entity_poly.type
_entity_poly.pdbx_seq_one_letter_code
_entity_poly.pdbx_strand_id
1 'polypeptide(L)'
;MASAVLILMGLVLALSQSFVTAVTPAPGNVSNGLMLWLDASDPLFTGSAPANGSNVVTWKDKSGNANDAVINPYGVGQAHTAAIFESAPSGFNNRPALRFNRIDDNSGSVYEVSNIDIRASSISDITVFSVYRPVALASNNGLWGNDDGNWDRFFITFHPGFGDGTDDGVVGLGPALGGETVANSGSTAAPSLFAISYGGNLVNGANVGDTNGSYVYFNCNLQRTFTDSTHSALARTRLSIGWDGNDSVFDGYVAEMIVYNRVLTSQEVGHVNGYLASKYNLASGCATFATTTTSPTTTTVAPTTTVVSTSTTPSTQVSGSALSAPVEASSQLPQTGTRSLLNSVLPLLLIASGLLIRRSSRRQVQV
;
A
#
# COMPACT_ATOMS: atom_id res chain seq x y z
N MET A 1 -72.85 25.78 34.06
CA MET A 1 -72.02 26.42 33.01
C MET A 1 -70.76 25.57 32.86
N ALA A 2 -70.63 24.84 31.75
CA ALA A 2 -69.59 23.85 31.54
C ALA A 2 -68.57 24.34 30.50
N SER A 3 -67.30 24.35 30.93
CA SER A 3 -66.06 23.92 30.26
C SER A 3 -65.85 24.16 28.76
N ALA A 4 -64.73 24.82 28.42
CA ALA A 4 -63.78 24.34 27.40
C ALA A 4 -62.44 25.07 27.56
N VAL A 5 -61.40 24.34 27.97
CA VAL A 5 -59.99 24.76 27.89
C VAL A 5 -59.39 24.10 26.66
N LEU A 6 -58.89 24.90 25.71
CA LEU A 6 -58.28 24.44 24.47
C LEU A 6 -56.77 24.26 24.69
N ILE A 7 -56.29 23.02 24.76
CA ILE A 7 -54.87 22.69 24.82
C ILE A 7 -54.35 22.56 23.39
N LEU A 8 -53.46 23.47 22.99
CA LEU A 8 -52.75 23.43 21.72
C LEU A 8 -51.50 22.54 21.86
N MET A 9 -51.56 21.29 21.40
CA MET A 9 -50.37 20.44 21.24
C MET A 9 -49.63 20.81 19.96
N GLY A 10 -48.46 21.45 20.10
CA GLY A 10 -47.51 21.65 19.00
C GLY A 10 -46.81 20.33 18.65
N LEU A 11 -46.99 19.87 17.42
CA LEU A 11 -46.27 18.74 16.84
C LEU A 11 -44.84 19.19 16.47
N VAL A 12 -43.84 18.74 17.23
CA VAL A 12 -42.43 18.89 16.84
C VAL A 12 -42.09 17.79 15.83
N LEU A 13 -41.97 18.14 14.56
CA LEU A 13 -41.43 17.26 13.52
C LEU A 13 -39.90 17.20 13.69
N ALA A 14 -39.39 16.15 14.33
CA ALA A 14 -37.97 15.87 14.33
C ALA A 14 -37.57 15.26 12.98
N LEU A 15 -36.94 16.04 12.10
CA LEU A 15 -36.27 15.53 10.91
C LEU A 15 -35.03 14.74 11.36
N SER A 16 -35.12 13.41 11.34
CA SER A 16 -33.93 12.56 11.46
C SER A 16 -33.12 12.67 10.18
N GLN A 17 -32.06 13.49 10.19
CA GLN A 17 -31.06 13.46 9.12
C GLN A 17 -30.22 12.20 9.31
N SER A 18 -30.43 11.21 8.45
CA SER A 18 -29.49 10.09 8.33
C SER A 18 -28.21 10.62 7.72
N PHE A 19 -27.16 10.76 8.53
CA PHE A 19 -25.82 11.00 8.02
C PHE A 19 -25.37 9.71 7.32
N VAL A 20 -25.43 9.69 5.98
CA VAL A 20 -24.65 8.74 5.20
C VAL A 20 -23.23 9.28 5.23
N THR A 21 -22.37 8.71 6.07
CA THR A 21 -20.93 8.92 5.95
C THR A 21 -20.52 8.38 4.59
N ALA A 22 -20.19 9.28 3.66
CA ALA A 22 -19.60 8.88 2.39
C ALA A 22 -18.29 8.15 2.71
N VAL A 23 -18.27 6.83 2.54
CA VAL A 23 -17.04 6.06 2.61
C VAL A 23 -16.20 6.54 1.44
N THR A 24 -15.06 7.17 1.71
CA THR A 24 -14.09 7.51 0.67
C THR A 24 -13.68 6.21 -0.02
N PRO A 25 -13.95 6.04 -1.32
CA PRO A 25 -13.58 4.81 -2.00
C PRO A 25 -12.06 4.63 -1.94
N ALA A 26 -11.63 3.39 -1.70
CA ALA A 26 -10.21 3.04 -1.66
C ALA A 26 -9.51 3.45 -2.97
N PRO A 27 -8.19 3.68 -2.97
CA PRO A 27 -7.43 4.02 -4.17
C PRO A 27 -7.72 3.03 -5.32
N GLY A 28 -8.12 3.55 -6.48
CA GLY A 28 -8.47 2.73 -7.64
C GLY A 28 -9.64 1.74 -7.42
N ASN A 29 -10.48 1.94 -6.40
CA ASN A 29 -11.49 0.97 -5.95
C ASN A 29 -10.90 -0.40 -5.53
N VAL A 30 -9.62 -0.44 -5.14
CA VAL A 30 -8.97 -1.64 -4.61
C VAL A 30 -8.91 -1.52 -3.09
N SER A 31 -9.90 -2.10 -2.40
CA SER A 31 -10.00 -2.06 -0.94
C SER A 31 -9.43 -3.29 -0.25
N ASN A 32 -9.45 -4.45 -0.91
CA ASN A 32 -9.00 -5.71 -0.31
C ASN A 32 -7.50 -5.64 -0.02
N GLY A 33 -7.14 -5.86 1.24
CA GLY A 33 -5.77 -5.87 1.74
C GLY A 33 -5.16 -4.48 1.96
N LEU A 34 -5.91 -3.39 1.80
CA LEU A 34 -5.40 -2.04 2.03
C LEU A 34 -5.03 -1.86 3.51
N MET A 35 -3.76 -1.56 3.78
CA MET A 35 -3.22 -1.34 5.12
C MET A 35 -3.04 0.13 5.46
N LEU A 36 -2.52 0.90 4.50
CA LEU A 36 -2.12 2.30 4.68
C LEU A 36 -2.55 3.09 3.46
N TRP A 37 -3.12 4.28 3.68
CA TRP A 37 -3.30 5.26 2.64
C TRP A 37 -3.01 6.66 3.16
N LEU A 38 -1.87 7.21 2.79
CA LEU A 38 -1.44 8.56 3.13
C LEU A 38 -1.53 9.45 1.89
N ASP A 39 -2.33 10.50 2.00
CA ASP A 39 -2.67 11.40 0.90
C ASP A 39 -2.31 12.85 1.26
N ALA A 40 -1.40 13.46 0.51
CA ALA A 40 -0.94 14.81 0.80
C ALA A 40 -1.98 15.88 0.46
N SER A 41 -3.06 15.56 -0.29
CA SER A 41 -4.16 16.49 -0.52
C SER A 41 -5.08 16.66 0.69
N ASP A 42 -5.01 15.72 1.66
CA ASP A 42 -5.75 15.77 2.93
C ASP A 42 -4.91 15.10 4.04
N PRO A 43 -3.73 15.67 4.37
CA PRO A 43 -2.76 15.00 5.23
C PRO A 43 -3.22 14.92 6.69
N LEU A 44 -4.25 15.68 7.07
CA LEU A 44 -4.88 15.67 8.39
C LEU A 44 -6.16 14.82 8.44
N PHE A 45 -6.58 14.25 7.31
CA PHE A 45 -7.83 13.52 7.15
C PHE A 45 -9.05 14.26 7.71
N THR A 46 -9.13 15.56 7.46
CA THR A 46 -10.26 16.42 7.87
C THR A 46 -11.15 16.81 6.70
N GLY A 47 -10.83 16.36 5.48
CA GLY A 47 -11.49 16.79 4.25
C GLY A 47 -11.06 18.19 3.78
N SER A 48 -10.04 18.77 4.41
CA SER A 48 -9.50 20.09 4.08
C SER A 48 -7.99 20.12 4.30
N ALA A 49 -7.24 20.52 3.29
CA ALA A 49 -5.80 20.66 3.42
C ALA A 49 -5.41 21.74 4.45
N PRO A 50 -4.28 21.58 5.18
CA PRO A 50 -3.75 22.62 6.06
C PRO A 50 -3.26 23.83 5.26
N ALA A 51 -2.88 24.91 5.96
CA ALA A 51 -2.30 26.07 5.30
C ALA A 51 -0.95 25.71 4.64
N ASN A 52 -0.68 26.25 3.45
CA ASN A 52 0.60 26.08 2.77
C ASN A 52 1.77 26.48 3.68
N GLY A 53 2.80 25.63 3.77
CA GLY A 53 3.95 25.81 4.66
C GLY A 53 3.75 25.24 6.07
N SER A 54 2.61 24.61 6.37
CA SER A 54 2.38 23.97 7.68
C SER A 54 3.23 22.72 7.85
N ASN A 55 3.77 22.52 9.06
CA ASN A 55 4.37 21.25 9.45
C ASN A 55 3.29 20.18 9.63
N VAL A 56 3.50 19.01 9.04
CA VAL A 56 2.61 17.85 9.18
C VAL A 56 3.22 16.89 10.18
N VAL A 57 2.98 17.07 11.49
CA VAL A 57 3.59 16.20 12.53
C VAL A 57 3.04 14.77 12.48
N THR A 58 1.80 14.61 12.01
CA THR A 58 1.15 13.32 11.79
C THR A 58 0.50 13.35 10.42
N TRP A 59 0.87 12.41 9.56
CA TRP A 59 0.19 12.18 8.30
C TRP A 59 -0.88 11.11 8.53
N LYS A 60 -2.13 11.53 8.46
CA LYS A 60 -3.28 10.70 8.83
C LYS A 60 -3.57 9.62 7.79
N ASP A 61 -3.82 8.43 8.29
CA ASP A 61 -4.18 7.26 7.48
C ASP A 61 -5.66 7.30 7.09
N LYS A 62 -5.91 7.21 5.79
CA LYS A 62 -7.23 7.22 5.16
C LYS A 62 -7.73 5.82 4.84
N SER A 63 -6.95 4.76 5.12
CA SER A 63 -7.40 3.38 4.85
C SER A 63 -8.50 2.92 5.81
N GLY A 64 -8.64 3.59 6.96
CA GLY A 64 -9.53 3.18 8.05
C GLY A 64 -8.88 2.26 9.08
N ASN A 65 -7.57 1.97 8.99
CA ASN A 65 -6.86 1.08 9.92
C ASN A 65 -6.13 1.83 11.03
N ALA A 66 -6.19 3.17 11.05
CA ALA A 66 -5.49 4.02 12.02
C ALA A 66 -3.96 3.80 12.03
N ASN A 67 -3.39 3.50 10.85
CA ASN A 67 -1.95 3.36 10.66
C ASN A 67 -1.30 4.71 10.37
N ASP A 68 -1.60 5.71 11.19
CA ASP A 68 -1.07 7.07 11.04
C ASP A 68 0.46 7.07 11.01
N ALA A 69 1.05 7.84 10.10
CA ALA A 69 2.49 8.06 10.09
C ALA A 69 2.86 9.22 11.02
N VAL A 70 3.79 8.98 11.95
CA VAL A 70 4.26 9.96 12.93
C VAL A 70 5.76 10.18 12.77
N ILE A 71 6.29 11.34 13.18
CA ILE A 71 7.73 11.61 13.13
C ILE A 71 8.47 10.47 13.85
N ASN A 72 9.45 9.88 13.15
CA ASN A 72 10.19 8.73 13.66
C ASN A 72 11.05 9.13 14.88
N PRO A 73 10.82 8.57 16.08
CA PRO A 73 11.58 8.91 17.27
C PRO A 73 12.92 8.16 17.36
N TYR A 74 13.16 7.18 16.49
CA TYR A 74 14.34 6.32 16.55
C TYR A 74 15.47 6.86 15.68
N GLY A 75 16.61 7.09 16.31
CA GLY A 75 17.85 7.48 15.67
C GLY A 75 18.74 8.14 16.73
N VAL A 76 19.71 7.39 17.27
CA VAL A 76 20.61 7.96 18.28
C VAL A 76 21.45 9.04 17.62
N GLY A 77 21.24 10.29 18.03
CA GLY A 77 21.89 11.45 17.42
C GLY A 77 21.25 11.94 16.12
N GLN A 78 20.07 11.43 15.74
CA GLN A 78 19.36 11.84 14.54
C GLN A 78 18.28 12.87 14.84
N ALA A 79 18.27 13.96 14.08
CA ALA A 79 17.25 14.99 14.15
C ALA A 79 16.15 14.73 13.10
N HIS A 80 15.18 13.88 13.46
CA HIS A 80 13.99 13.67 12.63
C HIS A 80 12.95 14.77 12.85
N THR A 81 12.36 15.23 11.75
CA THR A 81 11.46 16.39 11.72
C THR A 81 10.20 16.08 10.91
N ALA A 82 9.22 16.98 10.99
CA ALA A 82 8.04 16.92 10.12
C ALA A 82 8.39 17.32 8.68
N ALA A 83 7.66 16.75 7.71
CA ALA A 83 7.56 17.31 6.37
C ALA A 83 6.65 18.55 6.36
N ILE A 84 6.82 19.37 5.33
CA ILE A 84 6.09 20.64 5.14
C ILE A 84 5.02 20.43 4.08
N PHE A 85 3.78 20.80 4.37
CA PHE A 85 2.71 20.77 3.37
C PHE A 85 2.89 21.87 2.32
N GLU A 86 2.92 21.49 1.05
CA GLU A 86 2.87 22.40 -0.08
C GLU A 86 1.61 22.16 -0.93
N SER A 87 0.78 23.20 -1.10
CA SER A 87 -0.53 23.06 -1.75
C SER A 87 -0.45 22.92 -3.27
N ALA A 88 0.56 23.51 -3.90
CA ALA A 88 0.75 23.46 -5.35
C ALA A 88 2.23 23.71 -5.76
N PRO A 89 3.17 22.83 -5.39
CA PRO A 89 4.55 22.92 -5.87
C PRO A 89 4.60 22.86 -7.41
N SER A 90 5.29 23.81 -8.03
CA SER A 90 5.40 23.92 -9.49
C SER A 90 6.05 22.68 -10.12
N GLY A 91 7.09 22.15 -9.47
CA GLY A 91 7.74 20.91 -9.88
C GLY A 91 6.89 19.65 -9.66
N PHE A 92 5.69 19.77 -9.07
CA PHE A 92 4.80 18.65 -8.79
C PHE A 92 3.45 18.76 -9.52
N ASN A 93 3.49 19.26 -10.76
CA ASN A 93 2.29 19.47 -11.58
C ASN A 93 1.21 20.35 -10.89
N ASN A 94 1.61 21.24 -9.97
CA ASN A 94 0.72 22.06 -9.15
C ASN A 94 -0.32 21.24 -8.36
N ARG A 95 0.06 20.04 -7.91
CA ARG A 95 -0.75 19.16 -7.07
C ARG A 95 -0.19 19.12 -5.65
N PRO A 96 -1.03 19.02 -4.60
CA PRO A 96 -0.56 19.00 -3.22
C PRO A 96 0.45 17.88 -2.96
N ALA A 97 1.51 18.19 -2.23
CA ALA A 97 2.53 17.24 -1.82
C ALA A 97 3.13 17.65 -0.46
N LEU A 98 3.73 16.70 0.24
CA LEU A 98 4.58 16.99 1.40
C LEU A 98 6.02 17.13 0.93
N ARG A 99 6.66 18.24 1.29
CA ARG A 99 8.08 18.50 1.11
C ARG A 99 8.85 17.86 2.26
N PHE A 100 9.65 16.86 1.92
CA PHE A 100 10.60 16.19 2.81
C PHE A 100 11.95 16.88 2.65
N ASN A 101 12.52 17.39 3.74
CA ASN A 101 13.81 18.08 3.73
C ASN A 101 14.87 17.18 4.38
N ARG A 102 15.99 17.01 3.69
CA ARG A 102 17.17 16.34 4.22
C ARG A 102 18.10 17.34 4.90
N ILE A 103 18.69 16.91 6.01
CA ILE A 103 19.78 17.62 6.70
C ILE A 103 21.11 16.95 6.36
N ASP A 104 21.16 15.62 6.51
CA ASP A 104 22.29 14.76 6.16
C ASP A 104 21.77 13.35 5.82
N ASP A 105 22.65 12.36 5.73
CA ASP A 105 22.32 10.98 5.36
C ASP A 105 21.38 10.29 6.36
N ASN A 106 21.31 10.79 7.60
CA ASN A 106 20.57 10.16 8.68
C ASN A 106 19.56 11.11 9.37
N SER A 107 19.58 12.41 9.10
CA SER A 107 18.68 13.43 9.68
C SER A 107 17.87 14.16 8.61
N GLY A 108 16.60 14.47 8.93
CA GLY A 108 15.68 15.16 8.02
C GLY A 108 14.21 14.88 8.33
N SER A 109 13.33 15.03 7.33
CA SER A 109 11.92 14.67 7.46
C SER A 109 11.76 13.15 7.39
N VAL A 110 11.43 12.49 8.50
CA VAL A 110 11.29 11.03 8.57
C VAL A 110 10.08 10.66 9.41
N TYR A 111 9.24 9.78 8.89
CA TYR A 111 8.10 9.21 9.58
C TYR A 111 8.29 7.71 9.79
N GLU A 112 7.64 7.19 10.83
CA GLU A 112 7.39 5.77 11.00
C GLU A 112 5.88 5.48 10.97
N VAL A 113 5.52 4.27 10.53
CA VAL A 113 4.19 3.71 10.70
C VAL A 113 4.30 2.52 11.65
N SER A 114 4.04 2.76 12.94
CA SER A 114 4.39 1.84 14.03
C SER A 114 3.71 0.47 13.98
N ASN A 115 2.53 0.39 13.35
CA ASN A 115 1.72 -0.82 13.24
C ASN A 115 1.95 -1.61 11.94
N ILE A 116 2.86 -1.15 11.06
CA ILE A 116 3.19 -1.83 9.81
C ILE A 116 4.62 -2.33 9.86
N ASP A 117 4.76 -3.65 9.98
CA ASP A 117 6.02 -4.37 9.93
C ASP A 117 6.14 -5.09 8.58
N ILE A 118 6.92 -4.53 7.66
CA ILE A 118 7.04 -5.04 6.30
C ILE A 118 8.04 -6.20 6.19
N ARG A 119 8.59 -6.73 7.28
CA ARG A 119 9.45 -7.92 7.24
C ARG A 119 8.67 -9.14 6.74
N ALA A 120 9.32 -10.02 5.96
CA ALA A 120 8.64 -11.19 5.40
C ALA A 120 8.08 -12.15 6.46
N SER A 121 8.65 -12.17 7.68
CA SER A 121 8.13 -12.94 8.82
C SER A 121 6.82 -12.40 9.38
N SER A 122 6.55 -11.11 9.20
CA SER A 122 5.37 -10.41 9.72
C SER A 122 4.30 -10.28 8.64
N ILE A 123 4.70 -9.88 7.43
CA ILE A 123 3.85 -9.79 6.26
C ILE A 123 4.67 -10.29 5.07
N SER A 124 4.43 -11.54 4.66
CA SER A 124 5.18 -12.15 3.55
C SER A 124 4.94 -11.41 2.23
N ASP A 125 3.71 -10.97 1.99
CA ASP A 125 3.32 -10.33 0.75
C ASP A 125 2.94 -8.87 0.96
N ILE A 126 3.54 -7.97 0.20
CA ILE A 126 3.16 -6.55 0.22
C ILE A 126 3.11 -5.97 -1.19
N THR A 127 2.30 -4.92 -1.36
CA THR A 127 2.41 -4.03 -2.51
C THR A 127 2.43 -2.58 -2.02
N VAL A 128 3.44 -1.82 -2.42
CA VAL A 128 3.62 -0.43 -2.04
C VAL A 128 3.53 0.45 -3.28
N PHE A 129 2.76 1.53 -3.21
CA PHE A 129 2.73 2.60 -4.21
C PHE A 129 3.24 3.89 -3.60
N SER A 130 3.97 4.66 -4.40
CA SER A 130 4.36 6.02 -4.08
C SER A 130 4.20 6.95 -5.29
N VAL A 131 3.76 8.18 -5.02
CA VAL A 131 3.85 9.29 -5.98
C VAL A 131 4.78 10.32 -5.38
N TYR A 132 5.92 10.53 -6.03
CA TYR A 132 7.02 11.29 -5.45
C TYR A 132 7.81 12.04 -6.51
N ARG A 133 8.67 12.95 -6.06
CA ARG A 133 9.66 13.62 -6.90
C ARG A 133 10.87 13.96 -6.04
N PRO A 134 12.05 13.39 -6.31
CA PRO A 134 13.26 13.73 -5.59
C PRO A 134 13.69 15.16 -5.94
N VAL A 135 14.47 15.76 -5.04
CA VAL A 135 15.37 16.86 -5.39
C VAL A 135 16.75 16.27 -5.67
N ALA A 136 17.53 16.92 -6.54
CA ALA A 136 18.83 16.39 -6.97
C ALA A 136 19.77 16.25 -5.78
N LEU A 137 20.35 15.06 -5.61
CA LEU A 137 21.31 14.74 -4.57
C LEU A 137 22.51 14.01 -5.19
N ALA A 138 23.66 14.11 -4.54
CA ALA A 138 24.87 13.37 -4.93
C ALA A 138 25.05 12.05 -4.13
N SER A 139 24.09 11.70 -3.28
CA SER A 139 24.12 10.53 -2.38
C SER A 139 22.77 9.82 -2.35
N ASN A 140 22.71 8.65 -1.72
CA ASN A 140 21.52 7.81 -1.63
C ASN A 140 20.29 8.60 -1.14
N ASN A 141 19.15 8.40 -1.80
CA ASN A 141 17.91 9.14 -1.53
C ASN A 141 16.73 8.20 -1.22
N GLY A 142 16.65 7.68 0.00
CA GLY A 142 15.74 6.61 0.43
C GLY A 142 14.32 7.10 0.72
N LEU A 143 13.36 6.71 -0.10
CA LEU A 143 11.97 7.18 0.02
C LEU A 143 11.20 6.45 1.11
N TRP A 144 11.38 5.15 1.25
CA TRP A 144 10.75 4.33 2.28
C TRP A 144 11.49 3.00 2.43
N GLY A 145 11.32 2.34 3.57
CA GLY A 145 11.86 1.01 3.77
C GLY A 145 11.92 0.60 5.24
N ASN A 146 12.52 -0.57 5.46
CA ASN A 146 12.86 -1.08 6.77
C ASN A 146 14.30 -1.61 6.84
N ASP A 147 15.17 -1.16 5.93
CA ASP A 147 16.54 -1.65 5.80
C ASP A 147 17.33 -1.48 7.09
N ASP A 148 18.15 -2.48 7.43
CA ASP A 148 19.11 -2.43 8.53
C ASP A 148 20.59 -2.45 8.14
N GLY A 149 20.87 -2.19 6.86
CA GLY A 149 22.18 -2.26 6.25
C GLY A 149 22.45 -3.59 5.54
N ASN A 150 21.43 -4.46 5.38
CA ASN A 150 21.59 -5.82 4.85
C ASN A 150 20.65 -6.17 3.68
N TRP A 151 20.22 -5.17 2.91
CA TRP A 151 19.38 -5.36 1.72
C TRP A 151 18.01 -5.94 2.04
N ASP A 152 17.22 -5.20 2.82
CA ASP A 152 15.84 -5.56 3.14
C ASP A 152 14.84 -4.94 2.16
N ARG A 153 13.59 -4.74 2.58
CA ARG A 153 12.56 -4.15 1.72
C ARG A 153 12.64 -2.63 1.82
N PHE A 154 13.09 -2.01 0.75
CA PHE A 154 13.18 -0.56 0.66
C PHE A 154 13.11 -0.09 -0.78
N PHE A 155 12.97 1.22 -0.93
CA PHE A 155 13.19 1.90 -2.19
C PHE A 155 14.03 3.16 -2.01
N ILE A 156 15.16 3.19 -2.70
CA ILE A 156 16.03 4.35 -2.84
C ILE A 156 15.81 4.93 -4.23
N THR A 157 15.39 6.19 -4.29
CA THR A 157 15.02 6.86 -5.56
C THR A 157 16.23 7.20 -6.41
N PHE A 158 17.37 7.46 -5.79
CA PHE A 158 18.65 7.70 -6.45
C PHE A 158 19.78 7.06 -5.66
N HIS A 159 20.67 6.32 -6.33
CA HIS A 159 21.85 5.72 -5.75
C HIS A 159 23.04 5.83 -6.73
N PRO A 160 24.11 6.58 -6.41
CA PRO A 160 25.19 6.91 -7.36
C PRO A 160 25.99 5.68 -7.84
N GLY A 161 26.00 4.59 -7.06
CA GLY A 161 26.64 3.33 -7.42
C GLY A 161 25.80 2.36 -8.28
N PHE A 162 24.57 2.70 -8.66
CA PHE A 162 23.67 1.84 -9.44
C PHE A 162 23.35 2.45 -10.81
N GLY A 163 23.02 1.58 -11.76
CA GLY A 163 22.61 2.00 -13.09
C GLY A 163 23.69 2.74 -13.87
N ASP A 164 23.30 3.78 -14.60
CA ASP A 164 24.24 4.66 -15.32
C ASP A 164 24.91 5.73 -14.44
N GLY A 165 24.51 5.79 -13.16
CA GLY A 165 25.04 6.73 -12.17
C GLY A 165 24.54 8.17 -12.31
N THR A 166 23.53 8.42 -13.16
CA THR A 166 23.01 9.78 -13.39
C THR A 166 21.76 10.08 -12.57
N ASP A 167 20.73 9.23 -12.65
CA ASP A 167 19.47 9.40 -11.92
C ASP A 167 18.76 8.07 -11.62
N ASP A 168 19.52 6.98 -11.52
CA ASP A 168 18.98 5.65 -11.25
C ASP A 168 18.85 5.37 -9.74
N GLY A 169 17.75 4.73 -9.34
CA GLY A 169 17.53 4.25 -7.97
C GLY A 169 17.68 2.75 -7.84
N VAL A 170 17.34 2.23 -6.66
CA VAL A 170 17.50 0.82 -6.32
C VAL A 170 16.42 0.34 -5.35
N VAL A 171 15.98 -0.89 -5.55
CA VAL A 171 15.12 -1.65 -4.62
C VAL A 171 15.90 -2.81 -4.03
N GLY A 172 15.64 -3.17 -2.77
CA GLY A 172 16.29 -4.31 -2.14
C GLY A 172 15.69 -5.65 -2.59
N LEU A 173 16.55 -6.62 -2.94
CA LEU A 173 16.18 -7.98 -3.35
C LEU A 173 16.54 -9.02 -2.29
N GLY A 174 17.40 -8.67 -1.34
CA GLY A 174 17.91 -9.54 -0.30
C GLY A 174 19.43 -9.60 -0.27
N PRO A 175 20.02 -10.01 0.87
CA PRO A 175 21.47 -9.99 1.10
C PRO A 175 22.28 -10.81 0.07
N ALA A 176 21.69 -11.84 -0.53
CA ALA A 176 22.36 -12.67 -1.53
C ALA A 176 22.43 -12.01 -2.91
N LEU A 177 21.43 -11.19 -3.25
CA LEU A 177 21.28 -10.55 -4.57
C LEU A 177 21.65 -9.07 -4.55
N GLY A 178 21.65 -8.45 -3.37
CA GLY A 178 21.80 -7.00 -3.20
C GLY A 178 20.52 -6.28 -3.59
N GLY A 179 20.65 -5.36 -4.54
CA GLY A 179 19.54 -4.58 -5.06
C GLY A 179 19.46 -4.58 -6.57
N GLU A 180 18.37 -4.02 -7.07
CA GLU A 180 18.08 -3.95 -8.48
C GLU A 180 17.77 -2.53 -8.92
N THR A 181 18.27 -2.17 -10.10
CA THR A 181 18.19 -0.79 -10.60
C THR A 181 16.76 -0.45 -11.01
N VAL A 182 16.30 0.73 -10.62
CA VAL A 182 15.07 1.35 -11.13
C VAL A 182 15.47 2.56 -11.97
N ALA A 183 15.43 2.39 -13.29
CA ALA A 183 15.97 3.39 -14.21
C ALA A 183 15.20 4.72 -14.13
N ASN A 184 15.93 5.84 -14.12
CA ASN A 184 15.42 7.22 -14.06
C ASN A 184 14.57 7.55 -12.82
N SER A 185 14.59 6.72 -11.77
CA SER A 185 13.73 6.93 -10.60
C SER A 185 14.14 8.12 -9.73
N GLY A 186 15.34 8.64 -9.95
CA GLY A 186 15.95 9.80 -9.32
C GLY A 186 15.70 11.09 -10.10
N SER A 187 14.97 11.03 -11.22
CA SER A 187 14.70 12.19 -12.07
C SER A 187 13.96 13.29 -11.31
N THR A 188 14.45 14.52 -11.41
CA THR A 188 13.88 15.70 -10.72
C THR A 188 12.91 16.49 -11.58
N ALA A 189 12.77 16.12 -12.86
CA ALA A 189 12.07 16.88 -13.88
C ALA A 189 10.55 16.90 -13.68
N ALA A 190 9.96 15.80 -13.19
CA ALA A 190 8.53 15.66 -12.97
C ALA A 190 8.24 14.62 -11.88
N PRO A 191 7.03 14.60 -11.29
CA PRO A 191 6.62 13.52 -10.42
C PRO A 191 6.65 12.17 -11.12
N SER A 192 7.11 11.17 -10.38
CA SER A 192 7.13 9.78 -10.77
C SER A 192 6.12 8.98 -9.97
N LEU A 193 5.59 7.93 -10.59
CA LEU A 193 4.80 6.89 -9.94
C LEU A 193 5.64 5.63 -9.85
N PHE A 194 5.78 5.09 -8.64
CA PHE A 194 6.46 3.84 -8.39
C PHE A 194 5.53 2.88 -7.68
N ALA A 195 5.59 1.61 -8.08
CA ALA A 195 4.95 0.53 -7.35
C ALA A 195 5.86 -0.68 -7.29
N ILE A 196 5.88 -1.37 -6.16
CA ILE A 196 6.58 -2.63 -6.00
C ILE A 196 5.71 -3.61 -5.23
N SER A 197 5.70 -4.85 -5.70
CA SER A 197 5.15 -5.98 -4.96
C SER A 197 6.28 -6.91 -4.55
N TYR A 198 6.32 -7.30 -3.28
CA TYR A 198 7.15 -8.39 -2.78
C TYR A 198 6.25 -9.60 -2.54
N GLY A 199 6.52 -10.71 -3.24
CA GLY A 199 5.88 -12.02 -3.01
C GLY A 199 6.80 -12.91 -2.18
N GLY A 200 6.60 -12.92 -0.87
CA GLY A 200 7.46 -13.62 0.08
C GLY A 200 7.00 -15.05 0.31
N ASN A 201 7.96 -15.93 0.60
CA ASN A 201 7.67 -17.34 0.91
C ASN A 201 8.62 -17.82 1.99
N LEU A 202 8.10 -18.24 3.14
CA LEU A 202 8.92 -18.66 4.27
C LEU A 202 9.11 -20.17 4.28
N VAL A 203 10.35 -20.62 4.06
CA VAL A 203 10.75 -22.02 4.21
C VAL A 203 11.74 -22.10 5.36
N ASN A 204 11.35 -22.81 6.44
CA ASN A 204 12.13 -22.95 7.66
C ASN A 204 12.59 -21.60 8.27
N GLY A 205 11.74 -20.57 8.17
CA GLY A 205 12.01 -19.23 8.69
C GLY A 205 12.88 -18.35 7.79
N ALA A 206 13.44 -18.88 6.69
CA ALA A 206 14.09 -18.07 5.67
C ALA A 206 13.08 -17.63 4.60
N ASN A 207 13.18 -16.38 4.15
CA ASN A 207 12.42 -15.92 3.00
C ASN A 207 13.12 -16.40 1.73
N VAL A 208 12.49 -17.33 1.02
CA VAL A 208 12.96 -17.84 -0.27
C VAL A 208 12.21 -17.21 -1.44
N GLY A 209 11.14 -16.47 -1.15
CA GLY A 209 10.26 -15.84 -2.13
C GLY A 209 9.55 -16.83 -3.05
N ASP A 210 8.51 -16.35 -3.71
CA ASP A 210 7.99 -17.07 -4.87
C ASP A 210 8.84 -16.76 -6.09
N THR A 211 9.15 -17.78 -6.90
CA THR A 211 9.99 -17.60 -8.09
C THR A 211 9.35 -16.58 -9.04
N ASN A 212 10.01 -15.45 -9.25
CA ASN A 212 9.47 -14.31 -10.00
C ASN A 212 8.10 -13.80 -9.48
N GLY A 213 7.82 -13.98 -8.20
CA GLY A 213 6.58 -13.55 -7.54
C GLY A 213 6.53 -12.08 -7.16
N SER A 214 7.63 -11.34 -7.34
CA SER A 214 7.76 -9.91 -7.03
C SER A 214 7.86 -9.09 -8.31
N TYR A 215 7.36 -7.84 -8.27
CA TYR A 215 7.19 -7.00 -9.45
C TYR A 215 7.57 -5.56 -9.18
N VAL A 216 8.31 -4.93 -10.08
CA VAL A 216 8.62 -3.49 -10.04
C VAL A 216 7.93 -2.79 -11.20
N TYR A 217 7.09 -1.81 -10.89
CA TYR A 217 6.48 -0.92 -11.85
C TYR A 217 7.00 0.49 -11.66
N PHE A 218 7.40 1.14 -12.76
CA PHE A 218 7.82 2.52 -12.75
C PHE A 218 7.14 3.28 -13.88
N ASN A 219 6.52 4.41 -13.54
CA ASN A 219 5.65 5.20 -14.40
C ASN A 219 4.68 4.32 -15.20
N CYS A 220 4.00 3.43 -14.47
CA CYS A 220 2.97 2.50 -14.94
C CYS A 220 3.43 1.38 -15.88
N ASN A 221 4.74 1.25 -16.12
CA ASN A 221 5.31 0.16 -16.90
C ASN A 221 5.94 -0.87 -15.97
N LEU A 222 5.70 -2.16 -16.23
CA LEU A 222 6.44 -3.23 -15.58
C LEU A 222 7.90 -3.14 -16.04
N GLN A 223 8.80 -2.86 -15.11
CA GLN A 223 10.24 -2.83 -15.36
C GLN A 223 10.84 -4.22 -15.18
N ARG A 224 10.37 -4.96 -14.16
CA ARG A 224 11.03 -6.20 -13.75
C ARG A 224 10.16 -7.13 -12.91
N THR A 225 10.50 -8.41 -12.98
CA THR A 225 10.10 -9.44 -12.01
C THR A 225 11.33 -9.98 -11.26
N PHE A 226 11.16 -10.35 -10.00
CA PHE A 226 12.23 -10.96 -9.20
C PHE A 226 11.66 -11.90 -8.14
N THR A 227 12.55 -12.64 -7.47
CA THR A 227 12.20 -13.47 -6.30
C THR A 227 12.62 -12.70 -5.05
N ASP A 228 11.68 -12.45 -4.13
CA ASP A 228 12.00 -11.79 -2.86
C ASP A 228 12.87 -12.69 -1.99
N SER A 229 14.11 -12.26 -1.73
CA SER A 229 15.04 -12.94 -0.81
C SER A 229 15.48 -12.05 0.35
N THR A 230 14.75 -10.96 0.63
CA THR A 230 15.04 -10.08 1.78
C THR A 230 14.97 -10.85 3.09
N HIS A 231 15.71 -10.43 4.12
CA HIS A 231 15.64 -11.11 5.39
C HIS A 231 14.20 -11.21 5.91
N SER A 232 13.86 -12.39 6.43
CA SER A 232 12.53 -12.61 6.97
C SER A 232 12.31 -11.82 8.25
N ALA A 233 13.31 -11.70 9.13
CA ALA A 233 13.17 -11.08 10.44
C ALA A 233 14.30 -10.10 10.83
N LEU A 234 15.47 -10.18 10.17
CA LEU A 234 16.64 -9.32 10.44
C LEU A 234 16.56 -8.04 9.62
N ALA A 235 15.66 -7.16 10.06
CA ALA A 235 15.48 -5.82 9.51
C ALA A 235 14.77 -4.97 10.58
N ARG A 236 14.54 -3.69 10.30
CA ARG A 236 13.70 -2.85 11.16
C ARG A 236 12.26 -3.37 11.18
N THR A 237 11.60 -3.21 12.33
CA THR A 237 10.27 -3.79 12.60
C THR A 237 9.12 -2.84 12.28
N ARG A 238 9.41 -1.69 11.69
CA ARG A 238 8.45 -0.63 11.36
C ARG A 238 8.79 -0.06 9.99
N LEU A 239 7.76 0.22 9.20
CA LEU A 239 7.88 0.95 7.95
C LEU A 239 8.34 2.38 8.22
N SER A 240 9.43 2.80 7.59
CA SER A 240 9.86 4.20 7.54
C SER A 240 9.44 4.86 6.22
N ILE A 241 9.13 6.15 6.28
CA ILE A 241 8.82 7.01 5.12
C ILE A 241 9.71 8.25 5.20
N GLY A 242 10.34 8.61 4.10
CA GLY A 242 11.42 9.59 4.06
C GLY A 242 12.78 9.01 4.45
N TRP A 243 12.90 7.68 4.54
CA TRP A 243 14.12 6.96 4.90
C TRP A 243 14.03 5.52 4.38
N ASP A 244 15.13 4.99 3.85
CA ASP A 244 15.25 3.56 3.50
C ASP A 244 15.20 2.64 4.72
N GLY A 245 15.50 3.22 5.88
CA GLY A 245 15.64 2.51 7.12
C GLY A 245 17.02 2.69 7.70
N ASN A 246 18.09 3.03 6.96
CA ASN A 246 19.45 3.06 7.50
C ASN A 246 20.16 4.42 7.38
N ASP A 247 20.70 4.75 6.22
CA ASP A 247 21.55 5.93 5.99
C ASP A 247 21.23 6.64 4.67
N SER A 248 19.96 6.58 4.25
CA SER A 248 19.49 7.27 3.06
C SER A 248 18.23 8.09 3.35
N VAL A 249 18.33 9.19 4.11
CA VAL A 249 17.18 10.11 4.29
C VAL A 249 16.77 10.76 2.97
N PHE A 250 15.46 10.84 2.75
CA PHE A 250 14.88 11.40 1.55
C PHE A 250 14.98 12.92 1.50
N ASP A 251 15.33 13.45 0.33
CA ASP A 251 15.08 14.82 -0.06
C ASP A 251 14.17 14.86 -1.30
N GLY A 252 12.96 15.39 -1.13
CA GLY A 252 12.03 15.51 -2.24
C GLY A 252 10.61 15.88 -1.83
N TYR A 253 9.67 15.48 -2.68
CA TYR A 253 8.24 15.65 -2.51
C TYR A 253 7.59 14.28 -2.51
N VAL A 254 6.64 14.04 -1.61
CA VAL A 254 5.83 12.82 -1.56
C VAL A 254 4.37 13.22 -1.48
N ALA A 255 3.55 12.68 -2.36
CA ALA A 255 2.14 13.03 -2.43
C ALA A 255 1.21 11.88 -2.05
N GLU A 256 1.61 10.63 -2.31
CA GLU A 256 0.86 9.43 -1.92
C GLU A 256 1.82 8.37 -1.43
N MET A 257 1.40 7.65 -0.38
CA MET A 257 1.97 6.38 0.04
C MET A 257 0.81 5.42 0.32
N ILE A 258 0.79 4.28 -0.38
CA ILE A 258 -0.27 3.26 -0.23
C ILE A 258 0.40 1.91 -0.02
N VAL A 259 -0.07 1.15 0.98
CA VAL A 259 0.45 -0.20 1.27
C VAL A 259 -0.69 -1.20 1.32
N TYR A 260 -0.50 -2.33 0.66
CA TYR A 260 -1.35 -3.51 0.71
C TYR A 260 -0.61 -4.69 1.33
N ASN A 261 -1.30 -5.56 2.07
CA ASN A 261 -0.74 -6.79 2.69
C ASN A 261 -0.80 -8.03 1.78
N ARG A 262 -0.68 -7.80 0.47
CA ARG A 262 -0.67 -8.86 -0.55
C ARG A 262 0.02 -8.38 -1.82
N VAL A 263 0.40 -9.33 -2.68
CA VAL A 263 0.72 -9.04 -4.08
C VAL A 263 -0.58 -8.71 -4.81
N LEU A 264 -0.67 -7.49 -5.34
CA LEU A 264 -1.81 -7.10 -6.18
C LEU A 264 -1.70 -7.77 -7.56
N THR A 265 -2.84 -8.10 -8.15
CA THR A 265 -2.89 -8.51 -9.55
C THR A 265 -2.50 -7.35 -10.47
N SER A 266 -2.05 -7.63 -11.69
CA SER A 266 -1.73 -6.59 -12.67
C SER A 266 -2.92 -5.66 -12.97
N GLN A 267 -4.15 -6.17 -12.92
CA GLN A 267 -5.37 -5.36 -13.07
C GLN A 267 -5.57 -4.41 -11.88
N GLU A 268 -5.37 -4.88 -10.65
CA GLU A 268 -5.47 -4.03 -9.46
C GLU A 268 -4.36 -2.98 -9.41
N VAL A 269 -3.13 -3.35 -9.77
CA VAL A 269 -2.03 -2.39 -9.98
C VAL A 269 -2.42 -1.35 -11.01
N GLY A 270 -3.02 -1.78 -12.13
CA GLY A 270 -3.57 -0.90 -13.16
C GLY A 270 -4.62 0.09 -12.64
N HIS A 271 -5.56 -0.37 -11.81
CA HIS A 271 -6.58 0.49 -11.21
C HIS A 271 -5.98 1.55 -10.27
N VAL A 272 -5.05 1.17 -9.39
CA VAL A 272 -4.39 2.11 -8.47
C VAL A 272 -3.52 3.09 -9.25
N ASN A 273 -2.76 2.61 -10.25
CA ASN A 273 -1.98 3.46 -11.15
C ASN A 273 -2.85 4.48 -11.90
N GLY A 274 -4.00 4.05 -12.44
CA GLY A 274 -4.94 4.94 -13.12
C GLY A 274 -5.50 6.03 -12.19
N TYR A 275 -5.86 5.65 -10.96
CA TYR A 275 -6.28 6.61 -9.91
C TYR A 275 -5.20 7.65 -9.62
N LEU A 276 -3.97 7.21 -9.36
CA LEU A 276 -2.84 8.09 -9.02
C LEU A 276 -2.43 8.98 -10.20
N ALA A 277 -2.35 8.42 -11.41
CA ALA A 277 -2.00 9.16 -12.62
C ALA A 277 -3.03 10.27 -12.91
N SER A 278 -4.33 9.95 -12.78
CA SER A 278 -5.39 10.95 -12.93
C SER A 278 -5.31 12.03 -11.85
N LYS A 279 -5.07 11.64 -10.60
CA LYS A 279 -5.04 12.57 -9.46
C LYS A 279 -3.86 13.56 -9.57
N TYR A 280 -2.69 13.08 -9.98
CA TYR A 280 -1.46 13.86 -10.01
C TYR A 280 -1.08 14.40 -11.39
N ASN A 281 -1.94 14.19 -12.40
CA ASN A 281 -1.71 14.61 -13.78
C ASN A 281 -0.37 14.10 -14.32
N LEU A 282 -0.11 12.80 -14.12
CA LEU A 282 1.15 12.16 -14.55
C LEU A 282 1.11 11.88 -16.05
N ALA A 283 2.28 11.89 -16.70
CA ALA A 283 2.41 11.69 -18.14
C ALA A 283 1.79 10.36 -18.61
N SER A 284 1.33 10.33 -19.87
CA SER A 284 0.58 9.25 -20.50
C SER A 284 1.43 7.99 -20.77
N GLY A 285 1.76 7.25 -19.71
CA GLY A 285 2.19 5.84 -19.75
C GLY A 285 1.26 4.92 -18.94
N CYS A 286 0.36 5.52 -18.16
CA CYS A 286 -0.64 4.83 -17.36
C CYS A 286 -1.91 4.68 -18.18
N ALA A 287 -2.19 3.47 -18.69
CA ALA A 287 -3.48 3.20 -19.29
C ALA A 287 -4.59 3.54 -18.28
N THR A 288 -5.48 4.44 -18.64
CA THR A 288 -6.66 4.76 -17.84
C THR A 288 -7.58 3.55 -17.87
N PHE A 289 -7.53 2.73 -16.82
CA PHE A 289 -8.61 1.79 -16.58
C PHE A 289 -9.83 2.63 -16.23
N ALA A 290 -10.86 2.57 -17.08
CA ALA A 290 -12.12 3.24 -16.82
C ALA A 290 -12.65 2.75 -15.47
N THR A 291 -12.61 3.61 -14.45
CA THR A 291 -13.37 3.39 -13.24
C THR A 291 -14.83 3.48 -13.65
N THR A 292 -15.53 2.34 -13.69
CA THR A 292 -17.00 2.38 -13.65
C THR A 292 -17.37 2.93 -12.28
N THR A 293 -17.48 4.24 -12.17
CA THR A 293 -18.14 4.91 -11.06
C THR A 293 -19.62 4.52 -11.12
N THR A 294 -19.98 3.40 -10.51
CA THR A 294 -21.37 3.23 -10.09
C THR A 294 -21.60 4.25 -8.99
N SER A 295 -22.11 5.41 -9.37
CA SER A 295 -22.74 6.35 -8.43
C SER A 295 -23.69 5.53 -7.55
N PRO A 296 -23.68 5.68 -6.21
CA PRO A 296 -24.62 4.95 -5.38
C PRO A 296 -26.03 5.30 -5.85
N THR A 297 -26.72 4.33 -6.45
CA THR A 297 -28.11 4.47 -6.83
C THR A 297 -28.89 4.73 -5.55
N THR A 298 -29.34 5.95 -5.35
CA THR A 298 -30.34 6.28 -4.34
C THR A 298 -31.63 5.54 -4.72
N THR A 299 -31.81 4.31 -4.24
CA THR A 299 -33.12 3.69 -4.17
C THR A 299 -33.93 4.44 -3.12
N THR A 300 -34.61 5.50 -3.54
CA THR A 300 -35.75 6.06 -2.82
C THR A 300 -36.84 5.00 -2.82
N VAL A 301 -36.92 4.22 -1.74
CA VAL A 301 -38.11 3.44 -1.44
C VAL A 301 -39.22 4.44 -1.12
N ALA A 302 -40.12 4.66 -2.08
CA ALA A 302 -41.35 5.40 -1.82
C ALA A 302 -42.15 4.65 -0.74
N PRO A 303 -42.73 5.35 0.25
CA PRO A 303 -43.59 4.68 1.23
C PRO A 303 -44.84 4.16 0.50
N THR A 304 -44.96 2.83 0.41
CA THR A 304 -46.18 2.19 -0.07
C THR A 304 -47.30 2.44 0.95
N THR A 305 -48.23 3.33 0.62
CA THR A 305 -49.51 3.44 1.32
C THR A 305 -50.34 2.21 1.01
N THR A 306 -50.43 1.28 1.96
CA THR A 306 -51.34 0.13 1.87
C THR A 306 -52.78 0.62 1.98
N VAL A 307 -53.46 0.81 0.85
CA VAL A 307 -54.92 0.96 0.82
C VAL A 307 -55.52 -0.44 0.90
N VAL A 308 -56.07 -0.79 2.05
CA VAL A 308 -56.89 -2.00 2.21
C VAL A 308 -58.26 -1.73 1.61
N SER A 309 -58.54 -2.32 0.45
CA SER A 309 -59.88 -2.37 -0.14
C SER A 309 -60.50 -3.74 0.16
N THR A 310 -61.53 -3.78 1.00
CA THR A 310 -62.35 -4.97 1.21
C THR A 310 -63.37 -5.07 0.09
N SER A 311 -63.36 -6.17 -0.67
CA SER A 311 -64.49 -6.55 -1.51
C SER A 311 -64.84 -8.02 -1.27
N THR A 312 -66.10 -8.23 -0.94
CA THR A 312 -66.75 -9.50 -0.62
C THR A 312 -67.61 -9.95 -1.79
N THR A 313 -67.42 -11.17 -2.34
CA THR A 313 -68.49 -12.03 -2.90
C THR A 313 -67.96 -13.42 -3.34
N PRO A 314 -68.81 -14.44 -3.60
CA PRO A 314 -68.93 -15.62 -2.74
C PRO A 314 -68.53 -16.96 -3.40
N SER A 315 -68.56 -18.01 -2.58
CA SER A 315 -68.16 -19.40 -2.86
C SER A 315 -68.96 -20.12 -3.94
N THR A 316 -68.29 -21.02 -4.66
CA THR A 316 -68.86 -22.29 -5.19
C THR A 316 -67.75 -23.35 -5.24
N GLN A 317 -68.04 -24.53 -4.70
CA GLN A 317 -67.17 -25.72 -4.71
C GLN A 317 -67.41 -26.59 -5.94
N VAL A 318 -66.37 -27.27 -6.45
CA VAL A 318 -66.43 -28.67 -6.95
C VAL A 318 -65.09 -29.39 -6.68
N SER A 319 -65.20 -30.68 -6.38
CA SER A 319 -64.31 -31.65 -5.71
C SER A 319 -63.20 -32.33 -6.53
N GLY A 320 -62.25 -32.94 -5.80
CA GLY A 320 -61.44 -34.15 -6.15
C GLY A 320 -60.20 -33.87 -7.01
N SER A 321 -59.02 -34.44 -6.79
CA SER A 321 -58.61 -35.69 -6.15
C SER A 321 -57.12 -35.64 -5.77
N ALA A 322 -56.71 -36.64 -4.98
CA ALA A 322 -55.54 -36.73 -4.13
C ALA A 322 -54.19 -37.11 -4.79
N LEU A 323 -53.18 -37.18 -3.91
CA LEU A 323 -51.90 -37.92 -3.91
C LEU A 323 -50.67 -37.12 -4.37
N SER A 324 -49.87 -36.60 -3.43
CA SER A 324 -48.83 -37.29 -2.62
C SER A 324 -47.47 -37.30 -3.32
N ALA A 325 -46.49 -36.60 -2.72
CA ALA A 325 -45.07 -36.74 -3.02
C ALA A 325 -44.56 -38.18 -2.75
N PRO A 326 -43.32 -38.50 -3.17
CA PRO A 326 -42.36 -38.65 -2.09
C PRO A 326 -40.96 -38.06 -2.36
N VAL A 327 -40.32 -37.84 -1.22
CA VAL A 327 -38.90 -37.64 -0.93
C VAL A 327 -38.11 -38.92 -1.26
N GLU A 328 -36.87 -38.79 -1.72
CA GLU A 328 -35.81 -39.75 -1.37
C GLU A 328 -34.41 -39.12 -1.39
N ALA A 329 -33.62 -39.50 -0.40
CA ALA A 329 -32.23 -39.16 -0.16
C ALA A 329 -31.40 -40.45 -0.14
N SER A 330 -30.20 -40.46 -0.74
CA SER A 330 -29.06 -41.35 -0.42
C SER A 330 -27.93 -41.01 -1.41
N SER A 331 -26.69 -40.64 -1.03
CA SER A 331 -25.63 -41.28 -0.21
C SER A 331 -24.48 -41.84 -1.08
N GLN A 332 -23.28 -41.80 -0.48
CA GLN A 332 -22.05 -42.58 -0.76
C GLN A 332 -20.91 -41.94 -1.59
N LEU A 333 -19.80 -41.75 -0.86
CA LEU A 333 -18.40 -41.64 -1.28
C LEU A 333 -17.89 -42.95 -1.92
N PRO A 334 -16.68 -42.92 -2.54
CA PRO A 334 -15.75 -44.02 -2.32
C PRO A 334 -14.33 -43.56 -1.95
N GLN A 335 -13.73 -44.29 -1.00
CA GLN A 335 -12.29 -44.44 -0.82
C GLN A 335 -11.85 -45.84 -1.27
N THR A 336 -10.55 -45.94 -1.61
CA THR A 336 -9.61 -47.09 -1.71
C THR A 336 -8.93 -47.14 -3.10
N GLY A 337 -7.62 -47.35 -3.26
CA GLY A 337 -6.61 -47.83 -2.31
C GLY A 337 -5.16 -47.64 -2.77
N THR A 338 -4.30 -48.35 -2.05
CA THR A 338 -2.86 -48.20 -1.78
C THR A 338 -1.90 -48.87 -2.77
N ARG A 339 -0.64 -48.39 -2.80
CA ARG A 339 0.68 -49.09 -2.94
C ARG A 339 1.79 -48.02 -3.15
N SER A 340 3.08 -48.15 -2.83
CA SER A 340 3.92 -48.83 -1.82
C SER A 340 5.40 -48.60 -2.24
N LEU A 341 6.21 -47.98 -1.34
CA LEU A 341 7.66 -48.17 -1.07
C LEU A 341 8.81 -47.69 -2.01
N LEU A 342 9.71 -46.91 -1.36
CA LEU A 342 11.20 -46.96 -1.28
C LEU A 342 12.13 -46.59 -2.47
N ASN A 343 12.96 -45.54 -2.26
CA ASN A 343 14.44 -45.47 -2.39
C ASN A 343 14.92 -44.00 -2.16
N SER A 344 15.67 -43.66 -1.10
CA SER A 344 17.15 -43.44 -1.07
C SER A 344 17.72 -42.89 -2.40
N VAL A 345 18.51 -41.81 -2.47
CA VAL A 345 19.85 -41.59 -1.88
C VAL A 345 20.20 -40.09 -1.89
N LEU A 346 20.93 -39.61 -0.87
CA LEU A 346 21.71 -38.36 -0.85
C LEU A 346 22.78 -38.35 -1.96
N PRO A 347 23.31 -37.15 -2.32
CA PRO A 347 24.75 -37.02 -2.21
C PRO A 347 25.20 -35.73 -1.50
N LEU A 348 26.19 -35.95 -0.64
CA LEU A 348 27.11 -35.01 -0.04
C LEU A 348 28.16 -34.61 -1.10
N LEU A 349 28.39 -33.32 -1.38
CA LEU A 349 29.64 -32.89 -2.03
C LEU A 349 30.08 -31.46 -1.72
N LEU A 350 31.20 -31.40 -0.99
CA LEU A 350 32.30 -30.42 -0.94
C LEU A 350 32.02 -28.92 -0.80
N ILE A 351 32.31 -28.42 0.40
CA ILE A 351 32.81 -27.07 0.65
C ILE A 351 34.28 -27.02 0.19
N ALA A 352 34.56 -26.23 -0.85
CA ALA A 352 35.92 -25.83 -1.21
C ALA A 352 36.21 -24.46 -0.60
N SER A 353 37.08 -24.44 0.42
CA SER A 353 37.64 -23.24 1.02
C SER A 353 38.60 -22.54 0.05
N GLY A 354 38.16 -21.42 -0.52
CA GLY A 354 38.95 -20.54 -1.38
C GLY A 354 39.68 -19.46 -0.58
N LEU A 355 40.89 -19.78 -0.16
CA LEU A 355 42.08 -18.95 0.03
C LEU A 355 41.91 -17.40 -0.01
N LEU A 356 41.96 -16.77 1.16
CA LEU A 356 42.19 -15.32 1.33
C LEU A 356 43.63 -14.96 0.86
N ILE A 357 43.75 -14.24 -0.25
CA ILE A 357 45.00 -13.54 -0.61
C ILE A 357 45.04 -12.23 0.19
N ARG A 358 45.83 -12.21 1.28
CA ARG A 358 46.31 -10.97 1.89
C ARG A 358 47.28 -10.28 0.93
N ARG A 359 46.87 -9.17 0.30
CA ARG A 359 47.81 -8.18 -0.24
C ARG A 359 48.24 -7.25 0.90
N SER A 360 49.51 -7.32 1.28
CA SER A 360 50.16 -6.36 2.16
C SER A 360 50.47 -5.08 1.40
N SER A 361 49.94 -3.94 1.86
CA SER A 361 50.35 -2.62 1.39
C SER A 361 51.69 -2.26 2.02
N ARG A 362 52.77 -2.25 1.23
CA ARG A 362 54.03 -1.59 1.61
C ARG A 362 53.82 -0.08 1.67
N ARG A 363 54.05 0.47 2.86
CA ARG A 363 54.25 1.90 3.12
C ARG A 363 55.62 2.29 2.53
N GLN A 364 55.65 3.17 1.54
CA GLN A 364 56.85 3.91 1.16
C GLN A 364 56.74 5.29 1.81
N VAL A 365 57.70 5.57 2.69
CA VAL A 365 58.00 6.89 3.25
C VAL A 365 58.91 7.57 2.24
N GLN A 366 58.60 8.79 1.84
CA GLN A 366 59.55 9.70 1.20
C GLN A 366 59.68 10.95 2.07
N VAL A 367 60.95 11.30 2.29
CA VAL A 367 61.48 12.54 2.86
C VAL A 367 61.33 13.66 1.85
#